data_AF-A0A9W3S6V1-F1
#
_entry.id   AF-A0A9W3S6V1-F1
#
_cell.length_a   1.000
_cell.length_b   1.000
_cell.length_c   1.000
_cell.angle_alpha   90.00
_cell.angle_beta   90.00
_cell.angle_gamma   90.00
#
_symmetry.space_group_name_H-M   'P 1'
#
loop_
_entity.id
_entity.type
_entity.pdbx_description
1 polymer ?
#
loop_
_entity_poly.entity_id
_entity_poly.type
_entity_poly.pdbx_seq_one_letter_code
_entity_poly.pdbx_strand_id
1 'polypeptide(L)'
;MKLTKEERLQLTYQIGDIIEQKCRRCYYNRSDDASFSISICANCPTGQELRQLGRYFDTEPRQRAGKPGNIPDGLTPARVRELNDQGIPDKEISIMFERSPSYVSKLKNKWRKQGVWEGPNRAPKKSKKRKRGSGNGESD
;
A
#
# COMPACT_ATOMS: atom_id res chain seq x y z
N MET A 1 -26.90 -8.59 -2.52
CA MET A 1 -26.20 -7.73 -3.50
C MET A 1 -24.88 -8.39 -3.89
N LYS A 2 -24.49 -8.36 -5.17
CA LYS A 2 -23.18 -8.84 -5.61
C LYS A 2 -22.25 -7.63 -5.68
N LEU A 3 -21.27 -7.54 -4.78
CA LEU A 3 -20.22 -6.52 -4.84
C LEU A 3 -19.41 -6.67 -6.12
N THR A 4 -19.12 -5.54 -6.77
CA THR A 4 -18.23 -5.43 -7.94
C THR A 4 -16.78 -5.77 -7.58
N LYS A 5 -15.93 -6.02 -8.58
CA LYS A 5 -14.51 -6.33 -8.35
C LYS A 5 -13.77 -5.19 -7.66
N GLU A 6 -14.06 -3.94 -8.07
CA GLU A 6 -13.47 -2.74 -7.50
C GLU A 6 -13.86 -2.56 -6.03
N GLU A 7 -15.14 -2.75 -5.70
CA GLU A 7 -15.63 -2.67 -4.31
C GLU A 7 -15.00 -3.75 -3.42
N ARG A 8 -14.88 -4.99 -3.91
CA ARG A 8 -14.20 -6.07 -3.16
C ARG A 8 -12.73 -5.76 -2.90
N LEU A 9 -12.05 -5.20 -3.91
CA LEU A 9 -10.66 -4.80 -3.81
C LEU A 9 -10.49 -3.68 -2.79
N GLN A 10 -11.37 -2.68 -2.83
CA GLN A 10 -11.39 -1.56 -1.89
C GLN A 10 -11.65 -2.02 -0.45
N LEU A 11 -12.62 -2.92 -0.24
CA LEU A 11 -12.91 -3.52 1.06
C LEU A 11 -11.72 -4.30 1.61
N THR A 12 -11.04 -5.08 0.77
CA THR A 12 -9.83 -5.82 1.16
C THR A 12 -8.72 -4.88 1.64
N TYR A 13 -8.54 -3.73 0.98
CA TYR A 13 -7.58 -2.71 1.41
C TYR A 13 -7.98 -2.02 2.71
N GLN A 14 -9.25 -1.62 2.85
CA GLN A 14 -9.75 -1.01 4.07
C GLN A 14 -9.57 -1.94 5.28
N ILE A 15 -9.83 -3.23 5.10
CA ILE A 15 -9.59 -4.26 6.12
C ILE A 15 -8.09 -4.31 6.48
N GLY A 16 -7.20 -4.29 5.49
CA GLY A 16 -5.75 -4.24 5.69
C GLY A 16 -5.28 -3.01 6.47
N ASP A 17 -5.79 -1.82 6.13
CA ASP A 17 -5.47 -0.56 6.82
C ASP A 17 -5.97 -0.56 8.27
N ILE A 18 -7.19 -1.10 8.51
CA ILE A 18 -7.74 -1.26 9.86
C ILE A 18 -6.85 -2.18 10.69
N ILE A 19 -6.42 -3.30 10.11
CA ILE A 19 -5.48 -4.23 10.75
C ILE A 19 -4.16 -3.54 11.06
N GLU A 20 -3.54 -2.85 10.11
CA GLU A 20 -2.25 -2.20 10.33
C GLU A 20 -2.32 -1.12 11.42
N GLN A 21 -3.39 -0.33 11.43
CA GLN A 21 -3.59 0.74 12.43
C GLN A 21 -3.95 0.20 13.81
N LYS A 22 -4.86 -0.78 13.88
CA LYS A 22 -5.41 -1.25 15.16
C LYS A 22 -4.62 -2.41 15.75
N CYS A 23 -4.13 -3.36 14.94
CA CYS A 23 -3.37 -4.51 15.46
C CYS A 23 -2.00 -4.09 15.99
N ARG A 24 -1.34 -3.08 15.41
CA ARG A 24 -0.04 -2.60 15.88
C ARG A 24 -0.03 -2.16 17.35
N ARG A 25 -1.16 -1.68 17.88
CA ARG A 25 -1.32 -1.25 19.28
C ARG A 25 -2.24 -2.16 20.10
N CYS A 26 -2.64 -3.29 19.53
CA CYS A 26 -3.60 -4.18 20.16
C CYS A 26 -2.99 -4.83 21.40
N TYR A 27 -3.79 -4.92 22.47
CA TYR A 27 -3.41 -5.60 23.71
C TYR A 27 -2.91 -7.03 23.45
N TYR A 28 -3.57 -7.76 22.55
CA TYR A 28 -3.20 -9.12 22.15
C TYR A 28 -1.93 -9.20 21.27
N ASN A 29 -1.38 -8.08 20.80
CA ASN A 29 -0.12 -8.01 20.05
C ASN A 29 1.08 -7.66 20.94
N ARG A 30 0.87 -7.55 22.25
CA ARG A 30 1.95 -7.36 23.21
C ARG A 30 2.57 -8.72 23.49
N SER A 31 3.64 -9.06 22.77
CA SER A 31 4.65 -9.94 23.35
C SER A 31 5.51 -9.05 24.25
N ASP A 32 5.72 -9.46 25.49
CA ASP A 32 6.67 -8.79 26.38
C ASP A 32 8.00 -8.60 25.63
N ASP A 33 8.50 -7.36 25.71
CA ASP A 33 9.64 -6.79 25.00
C ASP A 33 9.49 -6.42 23.50
N ALA A 34 9.23 -5.13 23.31
CA ALA A 34 9.73 -4.22 22.26
C ALA A 34 9.46 -4.53 20.77
N SER A 35 8.77 -5.61 20.41
CA SER A 35 8.47 -5.94 19.01
C SER A 35 6.96 -5.88 18.70
N PHE A 36 6.47 -4.68 18.38
CA PHE A 36 5.14 -4.53 17.79
C PHE A 36 5.14 -5.15 16.39
N SER A 37 4.64 -6.38 16.27
CA SER A 37 4.49 -7.02 14.97
C SER A 37 3.40 -6.31 14.15
N ILE A 38 3.63 -6.05 12.85
CA ILE A 38 2.57 -5.57 11.94
C ILE A 38 1.56 -6.69 11.67
N SER A 39 1.95 -7.94 11.93
CA SER A 39 1.08 -9.11 11.85
C SER A 39 -0.06 -9.04 12.88
N ILE A 40 -1.26 -9.40 12.41
CA ILE A 40 -2.47 -9.58 13.22
C ILE A 40 -2.18 -10.49 14.41
N CYS A 41 -2.64 -10.10 15.60
CA CYS A 41 -2.54 -10.90 16.82
C CYS A 41 -3.22 -12.26 16.61
N ALA A 42 -2.53 -13.35 16.94
CA ALA A 42 -3.13 -14.69 16.85
C ALA A 42 -4.38 -14.84 17.74
N ASN A 43 -4.41 -14.12 18.87
CA ASN A 43 -5.41 -14.27 19.92
C ASN A 43 -6.49 -13.16 19.94
N CYS A 44 -6.48 -12.23 18.99
CA CYS A 44 -7.50 -11.16 18.94
C CYS A 44 -8.72 -11.63 18.13
N PRO A 45 -9.92 -11.77 18.74
CA PRO A 45 -11.12 -12.22 18.03
C PRO A 45 -11.47 -11.29 16.85
N THR A 46 -11.41 -9.98 17.06
CA THR A 46 -11.64 -8.97 16.01
C THR A 46 -10.59 -9.07 14.88
N GLY A 47 -9.33 -9.36 15.21
CA GLY A 47 -8.28 -9.56 14.22
C GLY A 47 -8.49 -10.82 13.37
N GLN A 48 -8.97 -11.90 13.99
CA GLN A 48 -9.32 -13.13 13.29
C GLN A 48 -10.49 -12.92 12.33
N GLU A 49 -11.55 -12.23 12.77
CA GLU A 49 -12.72 -11.92 11.94
C GLU A 49 -12.35 -11.03 10.75
N LEU A 50 -11.56 -9.96 10.96
CA LEU A 50 -11.06 -9.11 9.87
C LEU A 50 -10.22 -9.91 8.86
N ARG A 51 -9.42 -10.89 9.32
CA ARG A 51 -8.67 -11.77 8.42
C ARG A 51 -9.58 -12.68 7.61
N GLN A 52 -10.62 -13.23 8.23
CA GLN A 52 -11.60 -14.07 7.54
C GLN A 52 -12.36 -13.27 6.49
N LEU A 53 -12.80 -12.05 6.83
CA LEU A 53 -13.44 -11.12 5.89
C LEU A 53 -12.49 -10.76 4.75
N GLY A 54 -11.22 -10.46 5.03
CA GLY A 54 -10.22 -10.19 4.00
C GLY A 54 -10.05 -11.37 3.04
N ARG A 55 -9.99 -12.61 3.55
CA ARG A 55 -9.92 -13.83 2.72
C ARG A 55 -11.20 -14.05 1.91
N TYR A 56 -12.36 -13.76 2.50
CA TYR A 56 -13.65 -13.87 1.84
C TYR A 56 -13.77 -12.90 0.65
N PHE A 57 -13.24 -11.68 0.79
CA PHE A 57 -13.20 -10.71 -0.32
C PHE A 57 -12.05 -10.96 -1.31
N ASP A 58 -10.95 -11.58 -0.88
CA ASP A 58 -9.81 -12.02 -1.71
C ASP A 58 -10.08 -13.36 -2.45
N THR A 59 -11.35 -13.76 -2.60
CA THR A 59 -11.78 -15.03 -3.23
C THR A 59 -11.65 -15.09 -4.75
N GLU A 60 -11.20 -14.03 -5.43
CA GLU A 60 -10.82 -14.17 -6.83
C GLU A 60 -9.64 -15.15 -6.93
N PRO A 61 -9.69 -16.15 -7.82
CA PRO A 61 -8.53 -16.97 -8.11
C PRO A 61 -7.44 -16.03 -8.61
N ARG A 62 -6.49 -15.69 -7.73
CA ARG A 62 -5.23 -15.09 -8.15
C ARG A 62 -4.70 -16.08 -9.18
N GLN A 63 -4.61 -15.67 -10.45
CA GLN A 63 -3.81 -16.42 -11.40
C GLN A 63 -2.41 -16.48 -10.79
N ARG A 64 -2.11 -17.61 -10.13
CA ARG A 64 -0.79 -17.90 -9.60
C ARG A 64 0.10 -17.87 -10.82
N ALA A 65 0.93 -16.83 -10.88
CA ALA A 65 1.91 -16.62 -11.94
C ALA A 65 1.31 -16.53 -13.35
N GLY A 66 0.73 -15.37 -13.70
CA GLY A 66 0.99 -14.87 -15.06
C GLY A 66 2.51 -14.86 -15.27
N LYS A 67 2.97 -15.36 -16.43
CA LYS A 67 4.40 -15.52 -16.76
C LYS A 67 5.21 -14.32 -16.22
N PRO A 68 6.29 -14.55 -15.45
CA PRO A 68 7.14 -13.46 -14.98
C PRO A 68 7.68 -12.72 -16.21
N GLY A 69 7.16 -11.52 -16.49
CA GLY A 69 7.69 -10.68 -17.57
C GLY A 69 6.68 -9.91 -18.41
N ASN A 70 5.36 -10.19 -18.36
CA ASN A 70 4.43 -9.46 -19.21
C ASN A 70 4.06 -8.10 -18.60
N ILE A 71 4.89 -7.10 -18.88
CA ILE A 71 4.60 -5.68 -18.62
C ILE A 71 3.36 -5.33 -19.47
N PRO A 72 2.27 -4.80 -18.89
CA PRO A 72 1.12 -4.36 -19.66
C PRO A 72 1.51 -3.44 -20.81
N ASP A 73 0.86 -3.59 -21.95
CA ASP A 73 1.04 -2.70 -23.08
C ASP A 73 0.81 -1.25 -22.66
N GLY A 74 1.70 -0.36 -23.07
CA GLY A 74 1.69 1.05 -22.67
C GLY A 74 2.28 1.36 -21.29
N LEU A 75 2.60 0.36 -20.45
CA LEU A 75 3.28 0.60 -19.16
C LEU A 75 4.81 0.69 -19.33
N THR A 76 5.26 1.78 -19.97
CA THR A 76 6.68 2.06 -20.21
C THR A 76 7.28 2.98 -19.14
N PRO A 77 8.63 3.04 -18.98
CA PRO A 77 9.28 4.02 -18.11
C PRO A 77 8.83 5.46 -18.40
N ALA A 78 8.72 5.85 -19.67
CA ALA A 78 8.28 7.18 -20.07
C ALA A 78 6.86 7.48 -19.59
N ARG A 79 5.92 6.54 -19.80
CA ARG A 79 4.52 6.70 -19.36
C ARG A 79 4.42 6.80 -17.85
N VAL A 80 5.17 5.99 -17.11
CA VAL A 80 5.20 6.05 -15.65
C VAL A 80 5.77 7.39 -15.17
N ARG A 81 6.78 7.96 -15.85
CA ARG A 81 7.33 9.28 -15.50
C ARG A 81 6.29 10.38 -15.71
N GLU A 82 5.65 10.42 -16.86
CA GLU A 82 4.58 11.38 -17.19
C GLU A 82 3.46 11.37 -16.14
N LEU A 83 2.98 10.17 -15.76
CA LEU A 83 1.95 10.03 -14.73
C LEU A 83 2.42 10.48 -13.34
N ASN A 84 3.68 10.23 -12.99
CA ASN A 84 4.26 10.73 -11.74
C ASN A 84 4.40 12.26 -11.73
N ASP A 85 4.74 12.87 -12.87
CA ASP A 85 4.84 14.33 -13.01
C ASP A 85 3.47 15.01 -12.91
N GLN A 86 2.40 14.32 -13.33
CA GLN A 86 1.01 14.69 -13.08
C GLN A 86 0.58 14.49 -11.60
N GLY A 87 1.45 13.92 -10.77
CA GLY A 87 1.20 13.69 -9.34
C GLY A 87 0.44 12.39 -9.03
N ILE A 88 0.27 11.50 -10.02
CA ILE A 88 -0.41 10.22 -9.83
C ILE A 88 0.57 9.24 -9.16
N PRO A 89 0.24 8.71 -7.96
CA PRO A 89 1.15 7.82 -7.24
C PRO A 89 1.21 6.43 -7.88
N ASP A 90 2.33 5.73 -7.72
CA ASP A 90 2.56 4.36 -8.24
C ASP A 90 1.43 3.36 -7.91
N LYS A 91 0.78 3.50 -6.76
CA LYS A 91 -0.38 2.69 -6.36
C LYS A 91 -1.52 2.86 -7.36
N GLU A 92 -1.84 4.10 -7.69
CA GLU A 92 -2.92 4.45 -8.61
C GLU A 92 -2.58 4.03 -10.03
N ILE A 93 -1.33 4.29 -10.48
CA ILE A 93 -0.84 3.81 -11.78
C ILE A 93 -0.96 2.28 -11.85
N SER A 94 -0.61 1.56 -10.79
CA SER A 94 -0.73 0.09 -10.81
C SER A 94 -2.18 -0.38 -11.00
N ILE A 95 -3.14 0.31 -10.37
CA ILE A 95 -4.57 0.01 -10.49
C ILE A 95 -5.08 0.34 -11.90
N MET A 96 -4.66 1.47 -12.50
CA MET A 96 -5.01 1.85 -13.88
C MET A 96 -4.62 0.79 -14.92
N PHE A 97 -3.58 0.00 -14.64
CA PHE A 97 -3.09 -1.07 -15.52
C PHE A 97 -3.52 -2.47 -15.04
N GLU A 98 -4.57 -2.56 -14.21
CA GLU A 98 -5.12 -3.82 -13.68
C GLU A 98 -4.06 -4.69 -12.99
N ARG A 99 -3.10 -4.05 -12.31
CA ARG A 99 -2.03 -4.72 -11.57
C ARG A 99 -2.19 -4.50 -10.07
N SER A 100 -1.49 -5.34 -9.30
CA SER A 100 -1.40 -5.16 -7.84
C SER A 100 -0.84 -3.77 -7.51
N PRO A 101 -1.27 -3.07 -6.45
CA PRO A 101 -0.80 -1.72 -6.07
C PRO A 101 0.72 -1.54 -5.95
N SER A 102 1.44 -2.65 -5.69
CA SER A 102 2.89 -2.66 -5.55
C SER A 102 3.64 -2.85 -6.87
N TYR A 103 2.93 -3.05 -7.98
CA TYR A 103 3.49 -3.51 -9.24
C TYR A 103 4.43 -2.47 -9.84
N VAL A 104 3.98 -1.23 -10.00
CA VAL A 104 4.80 -0.15 -10.59
C VAL A 104 6.04 0.12 -9.75
N SER A 105 5.95 0.13 -8.42
CA SER A 105 7.14 0.31 -7.57
C SER A 105 8.14 -0.85 -7.68
N LYS A 106 7.66 -2.09 -7.84
CA LYS A 106 8.52 -3.26 -8.13
C LYS A 106 9.11 -3.17 -9.54
N LEU A 107 8.37 -2.64 -10.50
CA LEU A 107 8.80 -2.49 -11.88
C LEU A 107 9.87 -1.41 -12.03
N LYS A 108 9.71 -0.26 -11.38
CA LYS A 108 10.73 0.80 -11.27
C LYS A 108 12.06 0.28 -10.70
N ASN A 109 11.99 -0.59 -9.69
CA ASN A 109 13.19 -1.26 -9.15
C ASN A 109 13.91 -2.11 -10.20
N LYS A 110 13.18 -2.82 -11.06
CA LYS A 110 13.76 -3.60 -12.16
C LYS A 110 14.39 -2.68 -13.21
N TRP A 111 13.66 -1.65 -13.63
CA TRP A 111 14.14 -0.67 -14.60
C TRP A 111 15.39 0.08 -14.12
N ARG A 112 15.48 0.38 -12.82
CA ARG A 112 16.68 0.99 -12.24
C ARG A 112 17.89 0.07 -12.35
N LYS A 113 17.72 -1.23 -12.05
CA LYS A 113 18.80 -2.22 -12.21
C LYS A 113 19.26 -2.38 -13.66
N GLN A 114 18.38 -2.06 -14.62
CA GLN A 114 18.66 -2.06 -16.05
C GLN A 114 19.17 -0.71 -16.57
N GLY A 115 19.28 0.32 -15.72
CA GLY A 115 19.69 1.67 -16.13
C GLY A 115 18.64 2.48 -16.90
N VAL A 116 17.40 1.98 -17.04
CA VAL A 116 16.33 2.64 -17.82
C VAL A 116 15.37 3.45 -16.94
N TRP A 117 15.63 3.54 -15.64
CA TRP A 117 14.87 4.38 -14.71
C TRP A 117 15.78 5.15 -13.77
N GLU A 118 15.71 6.48 -13.88
CA GLU A 118 16.34 7.43 -12.96
C GLU A 118 15.25 8.16 -12.20
N GLY A 119 15.22 8.03 -10.86
CA GLY A 119 14.27 8.76 -10.02
C GLY A 119 13.80 8.01 -8.76
N PRO A 120 13.12 8.71 -7.85
CA PRO A 120 12.63 8.15 -6.59
C PRO A 120 11.52 7.11 -6.81
N ASN A 121 11.57 6.00 -6.07
CA ASN A 121 10.57 4.92 -6.11
C ASN A 121 9.31 5.22 -5.31
N ARG A 122 9.29 6.35 -4.63
CA ARG A 122 8.14 6.85 -3.88
C ARG A 122 7.88 8.23 -4.45
N ALA A 123 6.67 8.47 -4.93
CA ALA A 123 6.21 9.84 -5.13
C ALA A 123 6.60 10.62 -3.86
N PRO A 124 7.18 11.83 -3.98
CA PRO A 124 7.51 12.62 -2.80
C PRO A 124 6.24 12.69 -1.96
N LYS A 125 6.29 12.10 -0.74
CA LYS A 125 5.24 12.33 0.25
C LYS A 125 5.17 13.84 0.34
N LYS A 126 4.07 14.46 -0.11
CA LYS A 126 3.85 15.90 0.09
C LYS A 126 4.18 16.14 1.55
N SER A 127 5.30 16.80 1.79
CA SER A 127 5.79 17.08 3.13
C SER A 127 4.63 17.76 3.83
N LYS A 128 4.05 17.12 4.85
CA LYS A 128 3.08 17.79 5.71
C LYS A 128 3.79 19.07 6.15
N LYS A 129 3.32 20.20 5.64
CA LYS A 129 3.80 21.54 5.98
C LYS A 129 3.75 21.59 7.51
N ARG A 130 4.90 21.45 8.18
CA ARG A 130 4.99 21.56 9.63
C ARG A 130 4.52 22.98 9.91
N LYS A 131 3.35 23.12 10.51
CA LYS A 131 2.88 24.39 11.05
C LYS A 131 3.82 24.70 12.22
N ARG A 132 4.92 25.40 11.92
CA ARG A 132 5.73 26.08 12.93
C ARG A 132 4.93 27.32 13.33
N GLY A 133 4.65 27.43 14.61
CA GLY A 133 4.15 28.64 15.27
C GLY A 133 3.71 28.25 16.67
N SER A 134 4.11 28.89 17.74
CA SER A 134 5.15 29.88 18.02
C SER A 134 5.30 29.77 19.54
N GLY A 135 6.51 29.55 20.05
CA GLY A 135 6.76 29.73 21.46
C GLY A 135 6.85 31.24 21.71
N ASN A 136 5.91 31.80 22.47
CA ASN A 136 6.18 33.02 23.22
C ASN A 136 6.49 32.59 24.65
N GLY A 137 7.73 32.86 25.05
CA GLY A 137 8.01 33.12 26.45
C GLY A 137 7.52 34.53 26.77
N GLU A 138 6.97 34.69 27.95
CA GLU A 138 6.96 35.96 28.66
C GLU A 138 7.12 35.62 30.14
N SER A 139 8.23 36.09 30.68
CA SER A 139 8.51 36.19 32.10
C SER A 139 7.85 37.47 32.61
N ASP A 140 7.13 37.38 33.72
CA ASP A 140 7.30 38.22 34.91
C ASP A 140 6.60 37.52 36.10
#